data_AF-A0A7Y7C348-F1
#
_entry.id   AF-A0A7Y7C348-F1
#
_cell.length_a   1.000
_cell.length_b   1.000
_cell.length_c   1.000
_cell.angle_alpha   90.00
_cell.angle_beta   90.00
_cell.angle_gamma   90.00
#
_symmetry.space_group_name_H-M   'P 1'
#
loop_
_entity.id
_entity.type
_entity.pdbx_description
1 polymer ?
#
loop_
_entity_poly.entity_id
_entity_poly.type
_entity_poly.pdbx_seq_one_letter_code
_entity_poly.pdbx_strand_id
1 'polypeptide(L)'
;MKLSPRSYTILWDAHAWAGVLSSLILFVLFFMGSFALFAEELAPWQEPTFRAPIAVTEARAVQLAQQLAEAETAAKPAWFGISLPTAEEPWMRLWRMTPEGPIRSTWWDPVSGQQLGERSDLGEFLNAMHFLEPLPFGKHLAGIASGVLLLLVITGVLIQLGRLVRELVQFRPESSRRALWSDAHKVIGVISAPFLFVFALTGGVLCLSDWYLPAVVSSALNGDAKAMEVAVDWPAPLAPSGQPGGPPDLGRALALAKARFPQSEHSWFFFDHLGDANGTVHLPGEAEGTLHAFTHLRVSREGDVLWSRETGGGTRYTQVMDPLYGLHFATWAGFPAKVLYALLSWLMAFGILAGNLLWLERRRLQGKSRFDAVLAKLTAGVCAGLTVAVAVLFIANQLVPAELADRPRWEHTAFFVAWALGVGGAWVGGSPGVYARRLLILASAGLFAVPFIDAVRMQRLPFASGSAFVLATEVGLCLLAVLLAGAAHAISRLQKQAPTPMPAAVPA
;
A
#
# COMPACT_ATOMS: atom_id res chain seq x y z
N MET A 1 6.85 34.89 13.50
CA MET A 1 8.04 34.68 14.37
C MET A 1 9.24 34.35 13.50
N LYS A 2 10.45 34.84 13.84
CA LYS A 2 11.70 34.40 13.20
C LYS A 2 12.46 33.53 14.19
N LEU A 3 12.85 32.32 13.78
CA LEU A 3 13.70 31.44 14.59
C LEU A 3 15.05 32.11 14.86
N SER A 4 15.64 31.83 16.03
CA SER A 4 17.02 32.24 16.29
C SER A 4 17.98 31.58 15.27
N PRO A 5 19.12 32.20 14.91
CA PRO A 5 20.07 31.59 13.98
C PRO A 5 20.52 30.18 14.40
N ARG A 6 20.74 29.96 15.71
CA ARG A 6 21.11 28.66 16.27
C ARG A 6 20.00 27.63 16.10
N SER A 7 18.76 28.00 16.44
CA SER A 7 17.60 27.11 16.29
C SER A 7 17.37 26.73 14.82
N TYR A 8 17.52 27.69 13.91
CA TYR A 8 17.40 27.44 12.48
C TYR A 8 18.45 26.43 11.99
N THR A 9 19.72 26.60 12.37
CA THR A 9 20.79 25.66 11.98
C THR A 9 20.52 24.26 12.50
N ILE A 10 20.15 24.11 13.78
CA ILE A 10 19.85 22.79 14.38
C ILE A 10 18.70 22.10 13.64
N LEU A 11 17.59 22.80 13.42
CA LEU A 11 16.43 22.25 12.72
C LEU A 11 16.78 21.88 11.27
N TRP A 12 17.52 22.75 10.58
CA TRP A 12 17.93 22.53 9.20
C TRP A 12 18.84 21.30 9.07
N ASP A 13 19.83 21.17 9.96
CA ASP A 13 20.76 20.04 9.93
C ASP A 13 20.05 18.73 10.29
N ALA A 14 19.19 18.74 11.31
CA ALA A 14 18.37 17.59 11.67
C ALA A 14 17.47 17.15 10.50
N HIS A 15 16.77 18.10 9.88
CA HIS A 15 15.90 17.83 8.72
C HIS A 15 16.70 17.27 7.53
N ALA A 16 17.81 17.91 7.18
CA ALA A 16 18.60 17.53 6.03
C ALA A 16 19.23 16.13 6.20
N TRP A 17 19.81 15.83 7.37
CA TRP A 17 20.41 14.53 7.63
C TRP A 17 19.37 13.43 7.80
N ALA A 18 18.32 13.65 8.59
CA ALA A 18 17.25 12.67 8.75
C ALA A 18 16.60 12.36 7.39
N GLY A 19 16.38 13.39 6.55
CA GLY A 19 15.79 13.25 5.23
C GLY A 19 16.65 12.40 4.31
N VAL A 20 17.94 12.71 4.21
CA VAL A 20 18.85 11.97 3.32
C VAL A 20 19.02 10.51 3.77
N LEU A 21 19.15 10.25 5.08
CA LEU A 21 19.33 8.91 5.61
C LEU A 21 18.08 8.02 5.46
N SER A 22 16.88 8.60 5.51
CA SER A 22 15.61 7.87 5.36
C SER A 22 15.03 7.88 3.94
N SER A 23 15.55 8.74 3.06
CA SER A 23 15.00 9.03 1.73
C SER A 23 14.70 7.81 0.87
N LEU A 24 15.60 6.81 0.83
CA LEU A 24 15.42 5.63 -0.02
C LEU A 24 14.25 4.77 0.48
N ILE A 25 14.14 4.59 1.80
CA ILE A 25 13.03 3.85 2.41
C ILE A 25 11.74 4.64 2.20
N LEU A 26 11.71 5.93 2.53
CA LEU A 26 10.53 6.77 2.34
C LEU A 26 10.08 6.79 0.86
N PHE A 27 11.02 6.80 -0.09
CA PHE A 27 10.69 6.68 -1.50
C PHE A 27 9.98 5.37 -1.82
N VAL A 28 10.47 4.23 -1.32
CA VAL A 28 9.81 2.93 -1.50
C VAL A 28 8.40 2.96 -0.89
N LEU A 29 8.25 3.46 0.34
CA LEU A 29 6.95 3.55 1.01
C LEU A 29 5.95 4.36 0.19
N PHE A 30 6.29 5.60 -0.21
CA PHE A 30 5.37 6.42 -0.99
C PHE A 30 5.14 5.89 -2.42
N PHE A 31 6.18 5.38 -3.07
CA PHE A 31 6.02 4.86 -4.43
C PHE A 31 5.15 3.59 -4.44
N MET A 32 5.40 2.63 -3.54
CA MET A 32 4.59 1.41 -3.41
C MET A 32 3.21 1.69 -2.82
N GLY A 33 3.10 2.67 -1.92
CA GLY A 33 1.83 3.10 -1.32
C GLY A 33 0.80 3.56 -2.34
N SER A 34 1.24 4.12 -3.47
CA SER A 34 0.35 4.47 -4.58
C SER A 34 -0.38 3.26 -5.20
N PHE A 35 0.24 2.08 -5.17
CA PHE A 35 -0.36 0.83 -5.64
C PHE A 35 -1.13 0.12 -4.52
N ALA A 36 -0.63 0.20 -3.28
CA ALA A 36 -1.26 -0.39 -2.11
C ALA A 36 -2.71 0.07 -1.91
N LEU A 37 -3.01 1.34 -2.23
CA LEU A 37 -4.38 1.89 -2.20
C LEU A 37 -5.37 1.14 -3.10
N PHE A 38 -4.86 0.45 -4.13
CA PHE A 38 -5.65 -0.25 -5.15
C PHE A 38 -5.44 -1.77 -5.12
N ALA A 39 -4.96 -2.35 -4.01
CA ALA A 39 -4.66 -3.78 -3.95
C ALA A 39 -5.85 -4.65 -4.40
N GLU A 40 -7.07 -4.30 -3.97
CA GLU A 40 -8.32 -4.95 -4.35
C GLU A 40 -8.72 -4.59 -5.79
N GLU A 41 -8.66 -3.30 -6.17
CA GLU A 41 -9.02 -2.86 -7.52
C GLU A 41 -8.07 -3.36 -8.61
N LEU A 42 -6.87 -3.84 -8.25
CA LEU A 42 -5.95 -4.51 -9.16
C LEU A 42 -6.32 -5.98 -9.40
N ALA A 43 -7.16 -6.60 -8.56
CA ALA A 43 -7.52 -8.01 -8.64
C ALA A 43 -8.21 -8.39 -9.98
N PRO A 44 -9.17 -7.60 -10.52
CA PRO A 44 -9.72 -7.86 -11.84
C PRO A 44 -8.65 -7.79 -12.93
N TRP A 45 -7.67 -6.89 -12.80
CA TRP A 45 -6.61 -6.75 -13.78
C TRP A 45 -5.60 -7.91 -13.70
N GLN A 46 -5.19 -8.33 -12.52
CA GLN A 46 -4.16 -9.37 -12.38
C GLN A 46 -4.65 -10.78 -12.75
N GLU A 47 -5.97 -11.02 -12.74
CA GLU A 47 -6.60 -12.30 -13.12
C GLU A 47 -7.58 -12.16 -14.30
N PRO A 48 -7.06 -12.12 -15.55
CA PRO A 48 -7.88 -11.91 -16.74
C PRO A 48 -8.99 -12.94 -16.96
N THR A 49 -8.77 -14.18 -16.52
CA THR A 49 -9.71 -15.31 -16.69
C THR A 49 -11.02 -15.12 -15.94
N PHE A 50 -11.04 -14.27 -14.91
CA PHE A 50 -12.21 -14.07 -14.05
C PHE A 50 -12.76 -12.65 -14.11
N ARG A 51 -12.37 -11.82 -15.10
CA ARG A 51 -12.90 -10.45 -15.28
C ARG A 51 -14.40 -10.35 -15.61
N ALA A 52 -15.08 -11.49 -15.77
CA ALA A 52 -16.50 -11.50 -16.06
C ALA A 52 -17.31 -10.97 -14.87
N PRO A 53 -18.44 -10.28 -15.11
CA PRO A 53 -19.34 -9.89 -14.04
C PRO A 53 -19.74 -11.10 -13.17
N ILE A 54 -20.03 -10.83 -11.90
CA ILE A 54 -20.55 -11.85 -10.97
C ILE A 54 -21.78 -12.51 -11.61
N ALA A 55 -21.64 -13.79 -11.95
CA ALA A 55 -22.67 -14.54 -12.67
C ALA A 55 -23.63 -15.31 -11.74
N VAL A 56 -23.51 -15.12 -10.42
CA VAL A 56 -24.33 -15.80 -9.41
C VAL A 56 -25.15 -14.82 -8.59
N THR A 57 -26.28 -15.30 -8.07
CA THR A 57 -27.02 -14.57 -7.05
C THR A 57 -26.33 -14.69 -5.70
N GLU A 58 -26.49 -13.68 -4.85
CA GLU A 58 -25.98 -13.71 -3.47
C GLU A 58 -26.47 -14.95 -2.71
N ALA A 59 -27.76 -15.31 -2.85
CA ALA A 59 -28.31 -16.50 -2.20
C ALA A 59 -27.57 -17.78 -2.61
N ARG A 60 -27.16 -17.89 -3.89
CA ARG A 60 -26.38 -19.04 -4.36
C ARG A 60 -24.94 -19.01 -3.82
N ALA A 61 -24.30 -17.84 -3.79
CA ALA A 61 -22.96 -17.68 -3.23
C ALA A 61 -22.93 -18.04 -1.73
N VAL A 62 -23.92 -17.57 -0.97
CA VAL A 62 -24.06 -17.91 0.46
C VAL A 62 -24.34 -19.40 0.67
N GLN A 63 -25.14 -20.02 -0.20
CA GLN A 63 -25.37 -21.47 -0.15
C GLN A 63 -24.06 -22.24 -0.37
N LEU A 64 -23.23 -21.82 -1.32
CA LEU A 64 -21.91 -22.43 -1.51
C LEU A 64 -20.99 -22.16 -0.31
N ALA A 65 -21.00 -20.95 0.26
CA ALA A 65 -20.26 -20.64 1.49
C ALA A 65 -20.65 -21.56 2.64
N GLN A 66 -21.94 -21.83 2.80
CA GLN A 66 -22.48 -22.75 3.80
C GLN A 66 -21.92 -24.16 3.59
N GLN A 67 -21.94 -24.67 2.35
CA GLN A 67 -21.40 -25.99 2.00
C GLN A 67 -19.90 -26.11 2.28
N LEU A 68 -19.14 -25.05 1.98
CA LEU A 68 -17.70 -25.01 2.24
C LEU A 68 -17.39 -24.96 3.74
N ALA A 69 -18.17 -24.21 4.53
CA ALA A 69 -18.05 -24.19 5.99
C ALA A 69 -18.42 -25.56 6.61
N GLU A 70 -19.44 -26.23 6.09
CA GLU A 70 -19.81 -27.60 6.49
C GLU A 70 -18.66 -28.59 6.23
N ALA A 71 -18.01 -28.50 5.07
CA ALA A 71 -16.87 -29.36 4.73
C ALA A 71 -15.66 -29.17 5.67
N GLU A 72 -15.45 -27.95 6.18
CA GLU A 72 -14.33 -27.62 7.08
C GLU A 72 -14.63 -27.85 8.57
N THR A 73 -15.88 -28.16 8.91
CA THR A 73 -16.34 -28.40 10.29
C THR A 73 -15.56 -29.52 10.98
N ALA A 74 -15.27 -30.61 10.25
CA ALA A 74 -14.51 -31.74 10.81
C ALA A 74 -13.03 -31.42 11.04
N ALA A 75 -12.48 -30.46 10.28
CA ALA A 75 -11.07 -30.09 10.35
C ALA A 75 -10.73 -29.20 11.56
N LYS A 76 -11.75 -28.58 12.18
CA LYS A 76 -11.63 -27.67 13.34
C LYS A 76 -10.43 -26.72 13.24
N PRO A 77 -10.38 -25.88 12.19
CA PRO A 77 -9.28 -24.95 11.98
C PRO A 77 -9.14 -23.98 13.16
N ALA A 78 -7.91 -23.55 13.45
CA ALA A 78 -7.64 -22.55 14.47
C ALA A 78 -8.19 -21.17 14.08
N TRP A 79 -8.22 -20.89 12.78
CA TRP A 79 -8.89 -19.72 12.20
C TRP A 79 -9.46 -20.06 10.83
N PHE A 80 -10.66 -19.57 10.55
CA PHE A 80 -11.35 -19.82 9.28
C PHE A 80 -12.16 -18.61 8.85
N GLY A 81 -12.11 -18.30 7.56
CA GLY A 81 -12.90 -17.25 6.96
C GLY A 81 -13.29 -17.56 5.52
N ILE A 82 -14.40 -16.96 5.08
CA ILE A 82 -14.92 -17.06 3.71
C ILE A 82 -15.26 -15.65 3.23
N SER A 83 -14.82 -15.28 2.02
CA SER A 83 -15.37 -14.13 1.30
C SER A 83 -16.41 -14.57 0.26
N LEU A 84 -17.45 -13.77 0.13
CA LEU A 84 -18.38 -13.80 -0.98
C LEU A 84 -17.76 -13.07 -2.19
N PRO A 85 -18.22 -13.38 -3.41
CA PRO A 85 -17.78 -12.67 -4.60
C PRO A 85 -18.16 -11.19 -4.53
N THR A 86 -17.22 -10.32 -4.90
CA THR A 86 -17.43 -8.86 -5.05
C THR A 86 -17.15 -8.43 -6.50
N ALA A 87 -17.29 -7.14 -6.79
CA ALA A 87 -17.00 -6.62 -8.13
C ALA A 87 -15.49 -6.66 -8.45
N GLU A 88 -14.65 -6.57 -7.43
CA GLU A 88 -13.19 -6.65 -7.47
C GLU A 88 -12.71 -8.11 -7.51
N GLU A 89 -13.33 -8.97 -6.71
CA GLU A 89 -13.01 -10.38 -6.60
C GLU A 89 -14.24 -11.23 -6.96
N PRO A 90 -14.48 -11.54 -8.25
CA PRO A 90 -15.65 -12.33 -8.68
C PRO A 90 -15.52 -13.84 -8.36
N TRP A 91 -14.64 -14.20 -7.43
CA TRP A 91 -14.45 -15.55 -6.88
C TRP A 91 -14.71 -15.54 -5.37
N MET A 92 -14.84 -16.72 -4.78
CA MET A 92 -14.84 -16.86 -3.32
C MET A 92 -13.44 -17.20 -2.82
N ARG A 93 -13.05 -16.63 -1.68
CA ARG A 93 -11.77 -16.92 -1.02
C ARG A 93 -12.02 -17.54 0.34
N LEU A 94 -11.38 -18.67 0.59
CA LEU A 94 -11.35 -19.33 1.89
C LEU A 94 -9.98 -19.11 2.51
N TRP A 95 -9.96 -18.64 3.75
CA TRP A 95 -8.74 -18.65 4.54
C TRP A 95 -8.82 -19.71 5.63
N ARG A 96 -7.72 -20.45 5.79
CA ARG A 96 -7.61 -21.50 6.80
C ARG A 96 -6.27 -21.43 7.50
N MET A 97 -6.31 -21.44 8.82
CA MET A 97 -5.12 -21.61 9.66
C MET A 97 -5.26 -22.90 10.47
N THR A 98 -4.31 -23.81 10.35
CA THR A 98 -4.18 -24.95 11.28
C THR A 98 -3.47 -24.49 12.56
N PRO A 99 -3.64 -25.17 13.70
CA PRO A 99 -3.01 -24.76 14.96
C PRO A 99 -1.50 -24.50 14.88
N GLU A 100 -0.75 -25.29 14.11
CA GLU A 100 0.70 -25.10 13.92
C GLU A 100 1.11 -24.53 12.55
N GLY A 101 0.16 -24.07 11.72
CA GLY A 101 0.43 -23.71 10.32
C GLY A 101 0.15 -22.25 9.99
N PRO A 102 0.76 -21.73 8.89
CA PRO A 102 0.42 -20.41 8.38
C PRO A 102 -1.02 -20.40 7.84
N ILE A 103 -1.59 -19.19 7.70
CA ILE A 103 -2.84 -18.99 6.96
C ILE A 103 -2.61 -19.43 5.51
N ARG A 104 -3.50 -20.27 4.99
CA ARG A 104 -3.54 -20.68 3.59
C ARG A 104 -4.84 -20.20 2.97
N SER A 105 -4.73 -19.61 1.78
CA SER A 105 -5.86 -19.18 0.98
C SER A 105 -6.19 -20.22 -0.09
N THR A 106 -7.47 -20.46 -0.31
CA THR A 106 -7.97 -21.21 -1.48
C THR A 106 -9.05 -20.40 -2.18
N TRP A 107 -9.16 -20.55 -3.49
CA TRP A 107 -10.10 -19.82 -4.32
C TRP A 107 -11.13 -20.77 -4.90
N TRP A 108 -12.35 -20.30 -5.07
CA TRP A 108 -13.48 -21.12 -5.51
C TRP A 108 -14.31 -20.36 -6.53
N ASP A 109 -14.71 -21.05 -7.60
CA ASP A 109 -15.64 -20.51 -8.58
C ASP A 109 -17.06 -20.55 -7.99
N PRO A 110 -17.72 -19.39 -7.82
CA PRO A 110 -19.04 -19.35 -7.22
C PRO A 110 -20.12 -19.99 -8.09
N VAL A 111 -19.89 -20.13 -9.41
CA VAL A 111 -20.84 -20.73 -10.35
C VAL A 111 -20.77 -22.26 -10.29
N SER A 112 -19.58 -22.81 -10.55
CA SER A 112 -19.39 -24.27 -10.62
C SER A 112 -19.21 -24.93 -9.25
N GLY A 113 -18.82 -24.18 -8.22
CA GLY A 113 -18.43 -24.71 -6.92
C GLY A 113 -17.09 -25.47 -6.94
N GLN A 114 -16.31 -25.35 -8.01
CA GLN A 114 -15.00 -25.99 -8.11
C GLN A 114 -13.92 -25.14 -7.48
N GLN A 115 -12.98 -25.80 -6.80
CA GLN A 115 -11.76 -25.15 -6.33
C GLN A 115 -10.93 -24.70 -7.53
N LEU A 116 -10.56 -23.43 -7.50
CA LEU A 116 -9.66 -22.79 -8.43
C LEU A 116 -8.20 -23.06 -8.05
N GLY A 117 -7.32 -23.10 -9.05
CA GLY A 117 -5.87 -23.12 -8.81
C GLY A 117 -5.39 -21.85 -8.10
N GLU A 118 -4.11 -21.85 -7.72
CA GLU A 118 -3.44 -20.67 -7.20
C GLU A 118 -3.55 -19.48 -8.18
N ARG A 119 -3.57 -18.26 -7.64
CA ARG A 119 -3.78 -17.02 -8.38
C ARG A 119 -2.63 -16.06 -8.11
N SER A 120 -2.43 -15.13 -9.03
CA SER A 120 -1.54 -13.98 -8.81
C SER A 120 -1.99 -13.20 -7.58
N ASP A 121 -1.02 -12.76 -6.79
CA ASP A 121 -1.21 -11.88 -5.63
C ASP A 121 -0.62 -10.48 -5.87
N LEU A 122 -0.35 -10.09 -7.13
CA LEU A 122 0.29 -8.82 -7.53
C LEU A 122 -0.17 -7.60 -6.71
N GLY A 123 -1.47 -7.40 -6.52
CA GLY A 123 -2.02 -6.30 -5.69
C GLY A 123 -1.60 -6.41 -4.22
N GLU A 124 -1.73 -7.59 -3.63
CA GLU A 124 -1.29 -7.88 -2.26
C GLU A 124 0.23 -7.77 -2.11
N PHE A 125 1.01 -8.19 -3.10
CA PHE A 125 2.47 -8.08 -3.12
C PHE A 125 2.94 -6.63 -3.17
N LEU A 126 2.29 -5.77 -3.98
CA LEU A 126 2.58 -4.34 -3.99
C LEU A 126 2.24 -3.67 -2.65
N ASN A 127 1.16 -4.11 -1.99
CA ASN A 127 0.83 -3.71 -0.63
C ASN A 127 1.88 -4.20 0.39
N ALA A 128 2.31 -5.46 0.33
CA ALA A 128 3.35 -6.02 1.17
C ALA A 128 4.69 -5.27 1.02
N MET A 129 5.03 -4.85 -0.21
CA MET A 129 6.18 -4.00 -0.51
C MET A 129 6.07 -2.61 0.13
N HIS A 130 4.86 -2.04 0.24
CA HIS A 130 4.63 -0.80 0.99
C HIS A 130 4.89 -0.98 2.48
N PHE A 131 4.50 -2.13 3.07
CA PHE A 131 4.84 -2.45 4.47
C PHE A 131 6.27 -2.96 4.67
N LEU A 132 7.05 -3.12 3.59
CA LEU A 132 8.38 -3.73 3.58
C LEU A 132 8.40 -5.19 4.08
N GLU A 133 7.26 -5.88 4.09
CA GLU A 133 7.09 -7.24 4.63
C GLU A 133 8.03 -8.32 4.09
N PRO A 134 8.50 -8.25 2.82
CA PRO A 134 9.54 -9.18 2.35
C PRO A 134 10.85 -9.11 3.14
N LEU A 135 11.06 -8.05 3.94
CA LEU A 135 12.17 -7.93 4.87
C LEU A 135 11.75 -8.39 6.27
N PRO A 136 12.62 -9.14 6.99
CA PRO A 136 12.41 -9.38 8.42
C PRO A 136 12.24 -8.05 9.17
N PHE A 137 11.19 -7.95 9.98
CA PHE A 137 10.81 -6.73 10.71
C PHE A 137 10.50 -5.51 9.81
N GLY A 138 10.21 -5.72 8.52
CA GLY A 138 9.95 -4.65 7.56
C GLY A 138 8.84 -3.69 7.99
N LYS A 139 7.71 -4.23 8.49
CA LYS A 139 6.60 -3.42 9.03
C LYS A 139 7.09 -2.46 10.11
N HIS A 140 7.91 -2.92 11.05
CA HIS A 140 8.49 -2.06 12.09
C HIS A 140 9.42 -0.99 11.53
N LEU A 141 10.21 -1.33 10.50
CA LEU A 141 11.06 -0.37 9.80
C LEU A 141 10.23 0.72 9.10
N ALA A 142 9.10 0.37 8.48
CA ALA A 142 8.14 1.33 7.93
C ALA A 142 7.53 2.23 9.02
N GLY A 143 7.24 1.68 10.21
CA GLY A 143 6.81 2.45 11.37
C GLY A 143 7.85 3.45 11.88
N ILE A 144 9.12 3.04 11.98
CA ILE A 144 10.23 3.94 12.33
C ILE A 144 10.40 5.03 11.26
N ALA A 145 10.33 4.67 9.99
CA ALA A 145 10.40 5.61 8.88
C ALA A 145 9.25 6.64 8.94
N SER A 146 8.05 6.22 9.37
CA SER A 146 6.90 7.11 9.61
C SER A 146 7.19 8.09 10.76
N GLY A 147 7.82 7.64 11.85
CA GLY A 147 8.29 8.54 12.93
C GLY A 147 9.34 9.55 12.46
N VAL A 148 10.29 9.13 11.60
CA VAL A 148 11.25 10.05 10.97
C VAL A 148 10.54 11.02 10.04
N LEU A 149 9.54 10.57 9.28
CA LEU A 149 8.73 11.44 8.44
C LEU A 149 7.99 12.50 9.26
N LEU A 150 7.43 12.13 10.42
CA LEU A 150 6.77 13.08 11.32
C LEU A 150 7.75 14.18 11.76
N LEU A 151 8.98 13.79 12.15
CA LEU A 151 10.06 14.74 12.44
C LEU A 151 10.36 15.64 11.23
N LEU A 152 10.45 15.09 10.02
CA LEU A 152 10.73 15.86 8.80
C LEU A 152 9.63 16.87 8.48
N VAL A 153 8.36 16.50 8.62
CA VAL A 153 7.22 17.40 8.39
C VAL A 153 7.23 18.53 9.43
N ILE A 154 7.36 18.21 10.71
CA ILE A 154 7.37 19.21 11.79
C ILE A 154 8.54 20.18 11.60
N THR A 155 9.76 19.65 11.44
CA THR A 155 10.95 20.49 11.24
C THR A 155 10.86 21.30 9.95
N GLY A 156 10.34 20.73 8.86
CA GLY A 156 10.14 21.40 7.58
C GLY A 156 9.19 22.61 7.70
N VAL A 157 8.03 22.42 8.33
CA VAL A 157 7.06 23.51 8.58
C VAL A 157 7.67 24.60 9.45
N LEU A 158 8.39 24.23 10.51
CA LEU A 158 9.06 25.19 11.40
C LEU A 158 10.15 26.01 10.67
N ILE A 159 10.95 25.37 9.81
CA ILE A 159 11.97 26.04 8.99
C ILE A 159 11.34 27.03 8.02
N GLN A 160 10.19 26.69 7.42
CA GLN A 160 9.47 27.54 6.46
C GLN A 160 8.47 28.49 7.12
N LEU A 161 8.41 28.55 8.45
CA LEU A 161 7.44 29.36 9.18
C LEU A 161 7.59 30.85 8.81
N GLY A 162 6.47 31.47 8.40
CA GLY A 162 6.44 32.85 7.91
C GLY A 162 6.91 33.03 6.45
N ARG A 163 7.24 31.94 5.75
CA ARG A 163 7.59 31.93 4.32
C ARG A 163 6.74 30.98 3.48
N LEU A 164 5.84 30.20 4.09
CA LEU A 164 5.03 29.18 3.43
C LEU A 164 4.35 29.68 2.15
N VAL A 165 3.63 30.81 2.21
CA VAL A 165 2.93 31.38 1.04
C VAL A 165 3.90 31.75 -0.07
N ARG A 166 5.06 32.32 0.28
CA ARG A 166 6.09 32.68 -0.71
C ARG A 166 6.69 31.43 -1.36
N GLU A 167 7.02 30.42 -0.56
CA GLU A 167 7.62 29.19 -1.05
C GLU A 167 6.63 28.35 -1.87
N LEU A 168 5.32 28.54 -1.68
CA LEU A 168 4.27 27.92 -2.50
C LEU A 168 4.22 28.49 -3.92
N VAL A 169 4.44 29.81 -4.09
CA VAL A 169 4.33 30.50 -5.39
C VAL A 169 5.66 30.64 -6.13
N GLN A 170 6.79 30.40 -5.44
CA GLN A 170 8.10 30.61 -6.00
C GLN A 170 8.65 29.34 -6.67
N PHE A 171 8.57 29.27 -7.99
CA PHE A 171 9.17 28.19 -8.79
C PHE A 171 10.03 28.75 -9.92
N ARG A 172 11.35 28.50 -9.89
CA ARG A 172 12.31 29.05 -10.87
C ARG A 172 13.00 27.95 -11.69
N PRO A 173 12.32 27.39 -12.71
CA PRO A 173 12.83 26.25 -13.46
C PRO A 173 14.05 26.55 -14.33
N GLU A 174 14.24 27.80 -14.75
CA GLU A 174 15.34 28.24 -15.62
C GLU A 174 16.59 28.69 -14.85
N SER A 175 16.56 28.63 -13.52
CA SER A 175 17.70 28.98 -12.66
C SER A 175 18.72 27.85 -12.56
N SER A 176 19.70 27.98 -11.64
CA SER A 176 20.64 26.89 -11.33
C SER A 176 19.93 25.61 -10.88
N ARG A 177 20.53 24.44 -11.14
CA ARG A 177 20.02 23.13 -10.67
C ARG A 177 19.69 23.11 -9.18
N ARG A 178 20.52 23.78 -8.37
CA ARG A 178 20.29 23.91 -6.93
C ARG A 178 19.01 24.68 -6.62
N ALA A 179 18.74 25.77 -7.34
CA ALA A 179 17.51 26.54 -7.17
C ALA A 179 16.28 25.73 -7.61
N LEU A 180 16.36 25.03 -8.75
CA LEU A 180 15.29 24.14 -9.21
C LEU A 180 14.92 23.09 -8.16
N TRP A 181 15.89 22.32 -7.66
CA TRP A 181 15.60 21.27 -6.66
C TRP A 181 15.15 21.84 -5.32
N SER A 182 15.68 23.01 -4.94
CA SER A 182 15.23 23.73 -3.75
C SER A 182 13.77 24.16 -3.87
N ASP A 183 13.39 24.78 -4.98
CA ASP A 183 12.03 25.27 -5.19
C ASP A 183 11.06 24.08 -5.31
N ALA A 184 11.42 23.03 -6.07
CA ALA A 184 10.62 21.81 -6.19
C ALA A 184 10.36 21.14 -4.83
N HIS A 185 11.41 20.88 -4.04
CA HIS A 185 11.27 20.24 -2.73
C HIS A 185 10.41 21.06 -1.77
N LYS A 186 10.52 22.39 -1.78
CA LYS A 186 9.72 23.25 -0.91
C LYS A 186 8.27 23.38 -1.36
N VAL A 187 8.00 23.62 -2.65
CA VAL A 187 6.62 23.73 -3.18
C VAL A 187 5.86 22.44 -2.87
N ILE A 188 6.46 21.30 -3.22
CA ILE A 188 5.87 19.98 -2.95
C ILE A 188 5.71 19.76 -1.44
N GLY A 189 6.75 20.06 -0.66
CA GLY A 189 6.69 19.91 0.80
C GLY A 189 5.57 20.72 1.43
N VAL A 190 5.32 21.96 0.99
CA VAL A 190 4.24 22.81 1.51
C VAL A 190 2.87 22.29 1.09
N ILE A 191 2.68 21.91 -0.18
CA ILE A 191 1.41 21.35 -0.68
C ILE A 191 1.06 20.04 0.03
N SER A 192 2.05 19.17 0.19
CA SER A 192 1.85 17.83 0.73
C SER A 192 1.92 17.76 2.26
N ALA A 193 2.32 18.82 2.97
CA ALA A 193 2.54 18.79 4.43
C ALA A 193 1.34 18.25 5.24
N PRO A 194 0.07 18.65 4.99
CA PRO A 194 -1.06 18.10 5.73
C PRO A 194 -1.19 16.58 5.56
N PHE A 195 -1.03 16.10 4.32
CA PHE A 195 -1.10 14.67 4.01
C PHE A 195 0.10 13.90 4.57
N LEU A 196 1.31 14.45 4.46
CA LEU A 196 2.51 13.85 5.04
C LEU A 196 2.39 13.71 6.55
N PHE A 197 1.78 14.68 7.24
CA PHE A 197 1.50 14.58 8.67
C PHE A 197 0.54 13.43 8.98
N VAL A 198 -0.58 13.35 8.25
CA VAL A 198 -1.57 12.27 8.42
C VAL A 198 -0.91 10.91 8.18
N PHE A 199 -0.21 10.71 7.05
CA PHE A 199 0.46 9.44 6.74
C PHE A 199 1.56 9.08 7.72
N ALA A 200 2.35 10.05 8.20
CA ALA A 200 3.39 9.81 9.20
C ALA A 200 2.78 9.34 10.53
N LEU A 201 1.66 9.95 10.94
CA LEU A 201 0.95 9.58 12.16
C LEU A 201 0.29 8.21 12.01
N THR A 202 -0.55 8.03 11.00
CA THR A 202 -1.31 6.79 10.78
C THR A 202 -0.38 5.63 10.49
N GLY A 203 0.62 5.80 9.60
CA GLY A 203 1.60 4.76 9.28
C GLY A 203 2.42 4.34 10.50
N GLY A 204 2.81 5.30 11.35
CA GLY A 204 3.51 5.01 12.60
C GLY A 204 2.66 4.18 13.58
N VAL A 205 1.39 4.57 13.77
CA VAL A 205 0.43 3.85 14.62
C VAL A 205 0.18 2.44 14.10
N LEU A 206 -0.14 2.28 12.81
CA LEU A 206 -0.48 0.99 12.20
C LEU A 206 0.72 0.03 12.15
N CYS A 207 1.92 0.53 11.91
CA CYS A 207 3.12 -0.30 11.77
C CYS A 207 3.77 -0.67 13.10
N LEU A 208 3.56 0.11 14.16
CA LEU A 208 4.16 -0.11 15.49
C LEU A 208 3.15 -0.60 16.53
N SER A 209 1.92 -0.95 16.12
CA SER A 209 0.83 -1.39 16.99
C SER A 209 1.30 -2.41 18.03
N ASP A 210 2.03 -3.43 17.58
CA ASP A 210 2.40 -4.58 18.40
C ASP A 210 3.44 -4.23 19.47
N TRP A 211 4.17 -3.11 19.30
CA TRP A 211 5.14 -2.64 20.29
C TRP A 211 4.49 -1.90 21.45
N TYR A 212 3.43 -1.12 21.19
CA TYR A 212 2.83 -0.28 22.22
C TYR A 212 1.51 -0.84 22.75
N LEU A 213 0.74 -1.63 21.98
CA LEU A 213 -0.51 -2.23 22.45
C LEU A 213 -0.34 -2.96 23.78
N PRO A 214 0.64 -3.88 23.96
CA PRO A 214 0.84 -4.57 25.23
C PRO A 214 1.10 -3.63 26.41
N ALA A 215 1.90 -2.57 26.21
CA ALA A 215 2.20 -1.57 27.22
C ALA A 215 0.97 -0.70 27.56
N VAL A 216 0.16 -0.36 26.55
CA VAL A 216 -1.13 0.31 26.74
C VAL A 216 -2.08 -0.59 27.53
N VAL A 217 -2.13 -1.89 27.26
CA VAL A 217 -2.95 -2.84 28.05
C VAL A 217 -2.48 -2.89 29.49
N SER A 218 -1.19 -3.11 29.70
CA SER A 218 -0.67 -3.30 31.06
C SER A 218 -0.85 -2.05 31.91
N SER A 219 -0.73 -0.85 31.32
CA SER A 219 -0.78 0.43 32.05
C SER A 219 -2.19 1.04 32.15
N ALA A 220 -2.99 0.98 31.08
CA ALA A 220 -4.32 1.57 31.05
C ALA A 220 -5.42 0.60 31.50
N LEU A 221 -5.18 -0.72 31.40
CA LEU A 221 -6.16 -1.77 31.68
C LEU A 221 -5.73 -2.70 32.82
N ASN A 222 -4.72 -2.31 33.63
CA ASN A 222 -4.15 -3.10 34.74
C ASN A 222 -3.75 -4.54 34.35
N GLY A 223 -3.41 -4.79 33.09
CA GLY A 223 -3.04 -6.13 32.60
C GLY A 223 -4.20 -7.11 32.43
N ASP A 224 -5.45 -6.67 32.49
CA ASP A 224 -6.61 -7.52 32.22
C ASP A 224 -6.78 -7.73 30.70
N ALA A 225 -6.48 -8.95 30.23
CA ALA A 225 -6.65 -9.34 28.83
C ALA A 225 -8.12 -9.24 28.37
N LYS A 226 -9.08 -9.44 29.28
CA LYS A 226 -10.52 -9.29 29.00
C LYS A 226 -10.90 -7.82 28.84
N ALA A 227 -10.21 -6.93 29.55
CA ALA A 227 -10.33 -5.50 29.34
C ALA A 227 -9.72 -5.05 27.99
N MET A 228 -8.75 -5.78 27.43
CA MET A 228 -8.23 -5.50 26.08
C MET A 228 -9.24 -5.84 24.99
N GLU A 229 -9.86 -7.02 25.07
CA GLU A 229 -10.94 -7.44 24.17
C GLU A 229 -12.13 -6.45 24.21
N VAL A 230 -12.48 -6.00 25.42
CA VAL A 230 -13.46 -4.92 25.62
C VAL A 230 -12.91 -3.59 25.11
N ALA A 231 -11.61 -3.31 25.20
CA ALA A 231 -11.03 -2.02 24.79
C ALA A 231 -10.85 -1.89 23.29
N VAL A 232 -10.52 -2.94 22.53
CA VAL A 232 -10.44 -2.90 21.06
C VAL A 232 -11.80 -3.11 20.38
N ASP A 233 -12.85 -3.28 21.18
CA ASP A 233 -14.22 -3.56 20.75
C ASP A 233 -14.31 -4.81 19.88
N TRP A 234 -13.63 -5.86 20.34
CA TRP A 234 -13.63 -7.20 19.76
C TRP A 234 -13.73 -8.22 20.90
N PRO A 235 -14.95 -8.57 21.35
CA PRO A 235 -15.12 -9.47 22.48
C PRO A 235 -14.48 -10.84 22.21
N ALA A 236 -13.94 -11.51 23.24
CA ALA A 236 -13.54 -12.92 23.09
C ALA A 236 -14.68 -13.77 22.55
N PRO A 237 -14.37 -14.80 21.74
CA PRO A 237 -15.33 -15.87 21.49
C PRO A 237 -15.86 -16.48 22.78
N LEU A 238 -17.03 -17.10 22.67
CA LEU A 238 -17.48 -18.04 23.68
C LEU A 238 -16.45 -19.16 23.80
N ALA A 239 -16.10 -19.57 25.02
CA ALA A 239 -15.22 -20.71 25.22
C ALA A 239 -15.79 -21.95 24.50
N PRO A 240 -14.95 -22.77 23.84
CA PRO A 240 -15.43 -23.94 23.14
C PRO A 240 -16.11 -24.88 24.13
N SER A 241 -17.26 -25.44 23.74
CA SER A 241 -18.01 -26.40 24.55
C SER A 241 -17.33 -27.77 24.60
N GLY A 242 -16.48 -28.06 23.61
CA GLY A 242 -15.90 -29.38 23.36
C GLY A 242 -16.87 -30.36 22.69
N GLN A 243 -18.14 -29.98 22.56
CA GLN A 243 -19.18 -30.78 21.91
C GLN A 243 -19.20 -30.48 20.40
N PRO A 244 -19.32 -31.49 19.54
CA PRO A 244 -19.47 -31.27 18.10
C PRO A 244 -20.71 -30.41 17.78
N GLY A 245 -20.54 -29.44 16.89
CA GLY A 245 -21.61 -28.63 16.33
C GLY A 245 -21.44 -28.48 14.82
N GLY A 246 -22.54 -28.25 14.09
CA GLY A 246 -22.48 -27.83 12.69
C GLY A 246 -21.99 -26.38 12.57
N PRO A 247 -21.72 -25.88 11.35
CA PRO A 247 -21.40 -24.48 11.15
C PRO A 247 -22.61 -23.57 11.47
N PRO A 248 -22.36 -22.30 11.83
CA PRO A 248 -23.41 -21.27 11.88
C PRO A 248 -24.18 -21.14 10.55
N ASP A 249 -25.46 -20.74 10.62
CA ASP A 249 -26.29 -20.45 9.45
C ASP A 249 -25.88 -19.10 8.84
N LEU A 250 -25.15 -19.15 7.73
CA LEU A 250 -24.60 -17.98 7.05
C LEU A 250 -25.68 -17.15 6.36
N GLY A 251 -26.74 -17.79 5.86
CA GLY A 251 -27.87 -17.11 5.24
C GLY A 251 -28.61 -16.25 6.24
N ARG A 252 -28.91 -16.81 7.41
CA ARG A 252 -29.52 -16.07 8.51
C ARG A 252 -28.60 -14.98 9.05
N ALA A 253 -27.32 -15.26 9.22
CA ALA A 253 -26.36 -14.28 9.74
C ALA A 253 -26.21 -13.07 8.80
N LEU A 254 -26.12 -13.30 7.48
CA LEU A 254 -26.07 -12.22 6.48
C LEU A 254 -27.37 -11.40 6.46
N ALA A 255 -28.52 -12.07 6.53
CA ALA A 255 -29.81 -11.38 6.59
C ALA A 255 -29.92 -10.47 7.82
N LEU A 256 -29.45 -10.93 8.99
CA LEU A 256 -29.40 -10.12 10.21
C LEU A 256 -28.44 -8.93 10.07
N ALA A 257 -27.27 -9.13 9.48
CA ALA A 257 -26.29 -8.06 9.25
C ALA A 257 -26.87 -6.98 8.34
N LYS A 258 -27.46 -7.35 7.20
CA LYS A 258 -28.10 -6.41 6.28
C LYS A 258 -29.31 -5.68 6.86
N ALA A 259 -30.13 -6.39 7.66
CA ALA A 259 -31.27 -5.77 8.32
C ALA A 259 -30.83 -4.73 9.36
N ARG A 260 -29.71 -4.98 10.04
CA ARG A 260 -29.15 -4.09 11.05
C ARG A 260 -28.36 -2.93 10.45
N PHE A 261 -27.56 -3.19 9.44
CA PHE A 261 -26.63 -2.26 8.82
C PHE A 261 -26.96 -2.09 7.32
N PRO A 262 -28.08 -1.44 6.95
CA PRO A 262 -28.52 -1.35 5.57
C PRO A 262 -27.59 -0.52 4.66
N GLN A 263 -26.65 0.22 5.24
CA GLN A 263 -25.66 1.05 4.53
C GLN A 263 -24.28 0.39 4.45
N SER A 264 -24.10 -0.79 5.04
CA SER A 264 -22.83 -1.51 5.02
C SER A 264 -22.87 -2.67 4.04
N GLU A 265 -21.77 -2.88 3.34
CA GLU A 265 -21.53 -4.10 2.59
C GLU A 265 -20.91 -5.16 3.51
N HIS A 266 -21.41 -6.39 3.39
CA HIS A 266 -20.97 -7.53 4.18
C HIS A 266 -20.61 -8.68 3.24
N SER A 267 -19.32 -8.79 2.93
CA SER A 267 -18.80 -9.81 2.01
C SER A 267 -17.98 -10.89 2.73
N TRP A 268 -17.69 -10.74 4.03
CA TRP A 268 -16.85 -11.68 4.77
C TRP A 268 -17.59 -12.39 5.90
N PHE A 269 -17.28 -13.67 6.08
CA PHE A 269 -17.64 -14.47 7.25
C PHE A 269 -16.36 -14.96 7.92
N PHE A 270 -16.17 -14.63 9.19
CA PHE A 270 -15.10 -15.17 10.02
C PHE A 270 -15.70 -16.04 11.11
N PHE A 271 -15.04 -17.14 11.44
CA PHE A 271 -15.59 -18.15 12.33
C PHE A 271 -14.72 -18.31 13.57
N ASP A 272 -15.37 -18.33 14.73
CA ASP A 272 -14.74 -18.82 15.96
C ASP A 272 -15.27 -20.22 16.25
N HIS A 273 -14.36 -21.14 16.59
CA HIS A 273 -14.67 -22.52 16.98
C HIS A 273 -15.55 -23.26 15.95
N LEU A 274 -15.23 -23.16 14.66
CA LEU A 274 -15.93 -23.91 13.61
C LEU A 274 -15.92 -25.42 13.93
N GLY A 275 -17.11 -26.01 13.96
CA GLY A 275 -17.29 -27.43 14.31
C GLY A 275 -17.55 -27.71 15.79
N ASP A 276 -17.66 -26.67 16.63
CA ASP A 276 -18.05 -26.77 18.04
C ASP A 276 -19.50 -26.27 18.24
N ALA A 277 -20.19 -26.77 19.28
CA ALA A 277 -21.55 -26.34 19.61
C ALA A 277 -21.62 -24.85 20.01
N ASN A 278 -20.53 -24.28 20.54
CA ASN A 278 -20.38 -22.85 20.80
C ASN A 278 -19.77 -22.08 19.62
N GLY A 279 -19.75 -22.67 18.42
CA GLY A 279 -19.28 -22.01 17.21
C GLY A 279 -20.08 -20.75 16.90
N THR A 280 -19.38 -19.69 16.51
CA THR A 280 -19.99 -18.40 16.15
C THR A 280 -19.44 -17.90 14.81
N VAL A 281 -20.21 -17.06 14.15
CA VAL A 281 -19.78 -16.37 12.92
C VAL A 281 -19.85 -14.87 13.13
N HIS A 282 -18.87 -14.17 12.58
CA HIS A 282 -18.80 -12.72 12.59
C HIS A 282 -18.66 -12.17 11.19
N LEU A 283 -19.38 -11.08 10.95
CA LEU A 283 -19.53 -10.43 9.67
C LEU A 283 -19.10 -8.98 9.83
N PRO A 284 -17.83 -8.63 9.56
CA PRO A 284 -17.46 -7.24 9.43
C PRO A 284 -18.21 -6.65 8.24
N GLY A 285 -18.46 -5.35 8.30
CA GLY A 285 -18.99 -4.61 7.18
C GLY A 285 -18.35 -3.24 7.07
N GLU A 286 -18.45 -2.70 5.86
CA GLU A 286 -17.89 -1.39 5.54
C GLU A 286 -18.98 -0.50 4.98
N ALA A 287 -19.11 0.69 5.55
CA ALA A 287 -19.97 1.76 5.05
C ALA A 287 -19.13 2.84 4.37
N GLU A 288 -19.49 3.19 3.14
CA GLU A 288 -18.84 4.28 2.41
C GLU A 288 -19.20 5.67 2.98
N GLY A 289 -18.40 6.68 2.65
CA GLY A 289 -18.72 8.08 2.94
C GLY A 289 -18.49 8.53 4.39
N THR A 290 -17.86 7.69 5.22
CA THR A 290 -17.58 7.99 6.62
C THR A 290 -16.14 7.62 7.00
N LEU A 291 -15.58 8.35 7.97
CA LEU A 291 -14.30 7.99 8.61
C LEU A 291 -14.43 6.86 9.62
N HIS A 292 -15.66 6.50 10.01
CA HIS A 292 -15.94 5.38 10.89
C HIS A 292 -16.69 4.28 10.13
N ALA A 293 -16.04 3.72 9.10
CA ALA A 293 -16.66 2.83 8.12
C ALA A 293 -17.07 1.47 8.67
N PHE A 294 -16.45 1.01 9.76
CA PHE A 294 -16.57 -0.39 10.16
C PHE A 294 -17.80 -0.67 11.01
N THR A 295 -18.69 -1.52 10.48
CA THR A 295 -19.72 -2.23 11.26
C THR A 295 -19.27 -3.65 11.53
N HIS A 296 -19.89 -4.30 12.50
CA HIS A 296 -19.57 -5.69 12.79
C HIS A 296 -20.75 -6.38 13.47
N LEU A 297 -21.09 -7.59 13.03
CA LEU A 297 -22.07 -8.45 13.68
C LEU A 297 -21.42 -9.76 14.12
N ARG A 298 -21.69 -10.24 15.34
CA ARG A 298 -21.40 -11.61 15.78
C ARG A 298 -22.69 -12.33 16.09
N VAL A 299 -22.83 -13.53 15.53
CA VAL A 299 -24.04 -14.35 15.60
C VAL A 299 -23.69 -15.76 16.10
N SER A 300 -24.53 -16.33 16.96
CA SER A 300 -24.46 -17.73 17.36
C SER A 300 -24.80 -18.66 16.19
N ARG A 301 -24.56 -19.96 16.38
CA ARG A 301 -24.95 -20.98 15.42
C ARG A 301 -26.46 -20.98 15.13
N GLU A 302 -27.28 -20.70 16.14
CA GLU A 302 -28.75 -20.66 16.07
C GLU A 302 -29.30 -19.35 15.51
N GLY A 303 -28.44 -18.35 15.28
CA GLY A 303 -28.85 -17.06 14.75
C GLY A 303 -29.23 -16.03 15.81
N ASP A 304 -28.72 -16.17 17.04
CA ASP A 304 -28.84 -15.15 18.09
C ASP A 304 -27.73 -14.13 17.92
N VAL A 305 -28.07 -12.84 17.96
CA VAL A 305 -27.06 -11.77 17.92
C VAL A 305 -26.37 -11.73 19.28
N LEU A 306 -25.08 -12.09 19.30
CA LEU A 306 -24.28 -12.10 20.52
C LEU A 306 -23.63 -10.76 20.79
N TRP A 307 -23.24 -10.06 19.72
CA TRP A 307 -22.60 -8.75 19.79
C TRP A 307 -22.71 -8.02 18.45
N SER A 308 -22.71 -6.69 18.50
CA SER A 308 -22.78 -5.84 17.31
C SER A 308 -22.10 -4.49 17.54
N ARG A 309 -21.49 -3.94 16.50
CA ARG A 309 -20.91 -2.59 16.47
C ARG A 309 -21.44 -1.81 15.28
N GLU A 310 -21.94 -0.61 15.56
CA GLU A 310 -22.37 0.38 14.56
C GLU A 310 -21.19 1.28 14.13
N THR A 311 -21.33 1.94 12.98
CA THR A 311 -20.40 2.98 12.54
C THR A 311 -20.23 4.08 13.60
N GLY A 312 -18.99 4.38 13.99
CA GLY A 312 -18.69 5.39 15.01
C GLY A 312 -19.04 4.97 16.44
N GLY A 313 -19.57 3.75 16.61
CA GLY A 313 -19.81 3.12 17.89
C GLY A 313 -18.54 2.47 18.47
N GLY A 314 -18.74 1.69 19.52
CA GLY A 314 -17.68 0.94 20.16
C GLY A 314 -16.93 1.71 21.23
N THR A 315 -15.64 1.46 21.34
CA THR A 315 -14.78 1.94 22.42
C THR A 315 -14.04 3.20 22.03
N ARG A 316 -13.34 3.82 22.99
CA ARG A 316 -12.42 4.92 22.68
C ARG A 316 -11.30 4.50 21.71
N TYR A 317 -10.93 3.22 21.69
CA TYR A 317 -9.96 2.71 20.74
C TYR A 317 -10.52 2.75 19.32
N THR A 318 -11.71 2.19 19.06
CA THR A 318 -12.31 2.19 17.71
C THR A 318 -12.62 3.59 17.23
N GLN A 319 -13.09 4.46 18.12
CA GLN A 319 -13.31 5.88 17.80
C GLN A 319 -12.02 6.63 17.37
N VAL A 320 -10.84 6.13 17.77
CA VAL A 320 -9.55 6.68 17.33
C VAL A 320 -9.02 5.92 16.11
N MET A 321 -9.15 4.60 16.08
CA MET A 321 -8.56 3.76 15.05
C MET A 321 -9.33 3.83 13.73
N ASP A 322 -10.66 3.82 13.73
CA ASP A 322 -11.42 3.81 12.48
C ASP A 322 -11.08 5.02 11.61
N PRO A 323 -11.02 6.27 12.13
CA PRO A 323 -10.59 7.41 11.33
C PRO A 323 -9.13 7.31 10.88
N LEU A 324 -8.24 6.70 11.66
CA LEU A 324 -6.85 6.50 11.24
C LEU A 324 -6.76 5.51 10.07
N TYR A 325 -7.53 4.42 10.09
CA TYR A 325 -7.69 3.52 8.95
C TYR A 325 -8.30 4.27 7.77
N GLY A 326 -9.45 4.93 7.96
CA GLY A 326 -10.13 5.68 6.90
C GLY A 326 -9.22 6.71 6.23
N LEU A 327 -8.45 7.47 7.02
CA LEU A 327 -7.50 8.45 6.53
C LEU A 327 -6.27 7.82 5.86
N HIS A 328 -5.77 6.67 6.31
CA HIS A 328 -4.58 6.06 5.70
C HIS A 328 -4.92 5.37 4.37
N PHE A 329 -6.02 4.63 4.34
CA PHE A 329 -6.45 3.82 3.19
C PHE A 329 -7.34 4.58 2.21
N ALA A 330 -7.68 5.84 2.52
CA ALA A 330 -8.55 6.71 1.72
C ALA A 330 -9.97 6.17 1.47
N THR A 331 -10.45 5.25 2.33
CA THR A 331 -11.76 4.60 2.16
C THR A 331 -12.94 5.55 2.39
N TRP A 332 -12.73 6.65 3.11
CA TRP A 332 -13.78 7.62 3.48
C TRP A 332 -14.49 8.30 2.30
N ALA A 333 -13.87 8.36 1.12
CA ALA A 333 -14.46 8.92 -0.09
C ALA A 333 -14.27 8.00 -1.31
N GLY A 334 -14.07 6.71 -1.05
CA GLY A 334 -13.99 5.66 -2.06
C GLY A 334 -12.92 5.90 -3.13
N PHE A 335 -13.22 5.46 -4.35
CA PHE A 335 -12.28 5.45 -5.46
C PHE A 335 -11.65 6.83 -5.82
N PRO A 336 -12.41 7.95 -5.88
CA PRO A 336 -11.83 9.27 -6.16
C PRO A 336 -10.76 9.70 -5.15
N ALA A 337 -10.95 9.38 -3.86
CA ALA A 337 -9.97 9.68 -2.83
C ALA A 337 -8.70 8.83 -2.97
N LYS A 338 -8.83 7.54 -3.28
CA LYS A 338 -7.70 6.67 -3.62
C LYS A 338 -6.87 7.23 -4.78
N VAL A 339 -7.51 7.71 -5.85
CA VAL A 339 -6.82 8.35 -7.00
C VAL A 339 -6.07 9.61 -6.58
N LEU A 340 -6.70 10.51 -5.83
CA LEU A 340 -6.03 11.70 -5.30
C LEU A 340 -4.83 11.33 -4.44
N TYR A 341 -4.98 10.35 -3.55
CA TYR A 341 -3.94 9.90 -2.64
C TYR A 341 -2.78 9.25 -3.39
N ALA A 342 -3.04 8.48 -4.44
CA ALA A 342 -2.01 7.90 -5.29
C ALA A 342 -1.19 8.99 -6.02
N LEU A 343 -1.86 10.01 -6.58
CA LEU A 343 -1.19 11.15 -7.21
C LEU A 343 -0.34 11.95 -6.21
N LEU A 344 -0.88 12.19 -5.00
CA LEU A 344 -0.14 12.82 -3.91
C LEU A 344 1.05 11.97 -3.48
N SER A 345 0.91 10.64 -3.44
CA SER A 345 1.98 9.71 -3.08
C SER A 345 3.13 9.75 -4.09
N TRP A 346 2.82 9.81 -5.40
CA TRP A 346 3.84 10.05 -6.43
C TRP A 346 4.50 11.43 -6.30
N LEU A 347 3.71 12.47 -6.01
CA LEU A 347 4.23 13.82 -5.78
C LEU A 347 5.18 13.84 -4.57
N MET A 348 4.84 13.16 -3.48
CA MET A 348 5.66 13.02 -2.27
C MET A 348 6.95 12.23 -2.53
N ALA A 349 6.86 11.10 -3.25
CA ALA A 349 8.03 10.34 -3.68
C ALA A 349 9.00 11.21 -4.51
N PHE A 350 8.45 12.04 -5.42
CA PHE A 350 9.24 13.02 -6.16
C PHE A 350 9.81 14.12 -5.26
N GLY A 351 9.07 14.60 -4.26
CA GLY A 351 9.55 15.57 -3.26
C GLY A 351 10.73 15.06 -2.43
N ILE A 352 10.70 13.78 -2.03
CA ILE A 352 11.81 13.10 -1.35
C ILE A 352 13.02 13.01 -2.28
N LEU A 353 12.81 12.61 -3.54
CA LEU A 353 13.87 12.57 -4.55
C LEU A 353 14.47 13.97 -4.79
N ALA A 354 13.65 15.02 -4.89
CA ALA A 354 14.10 16.40 -5.03
C ALA A 354 14.97 16.84 -3.83
N GLY A 355 14.64 16.40 -2.61
CA GLY A 355 15.46 16.60 -1.42
C GLY A 355 16.85 15.97 -1.54
N ASN A 356 16.93 14.71 -2.00
CA ASN A 356 18.20 14.03 -2.26
C ASN A 356 19.02 14.73 -3.36
N LEU A 357 18.38 15.14 -4.45
CA LEU A 357 19.06 15.83 -5.55
C LEU A 357 19.55 17.22 -5.12
N LEU A 358 18.80 17.92 -4.26
CA LEU A 358 19.25 19.17 -3.64
C LEU A 358 20.49 18.96 -2.76
N TRP A 359 20.50 17.90 -1.95
CA TRP A 359 21.66 17.53 -1.12
C TRP A 359 22.90 17.30 -1.99
N LEU A 360 22.78 16.43 -2.99
CA LEU A 360 23.86 16.06 -3.89
C LEU A 360 24.41 17.27 -4.66
N GLU A 361 23.53 18.17 -5.12
CA GLU A 361 23.95 19.39 -5.83
C GLU A 361 24.67 20.39 -4.91
N ARG A 362 24.25 20.51 -3.64
CA ARG A 362 24.98 21.33 -2.66
C ARG A 362 26.38 20.77 -2.40
N ARG A 363 26.51 19.46 -2.21
CA ARG A 363 27.79 18.78 -1.95
C ARG A 363 28.72 18.76 -3.15
N ARG A 364 28.17 18.72 -4.37
CA ARG A 364 28.94 18.84 -5.62
C ARG A 364 29.83 20.09 -5.63
N LEU A 365 29.36 21.19 -5.03
CA LEU A 365 30.08 22.48 -4.95
C LEU A 365 31.05 22.57 -3.77
N GLN A 366 30.90 21.72 -2.75
CA GLN A 366 31.66 21.77 -1.49
C GLN A 366 32.73 20.67 -1.37
N GLY A 367 32.84 19.79 -2.37
CA GLY A 367 33.67 18.59 -2.36
C GLY A 367 32.83 17.34 -2.11
N LYS A 368 32.88 16.38 -3.04
CA LYS A 368 32.09 15.14 -2.97
C LYS A 368 32.73 14.15 -2.00
N SER A 369 31.97 13.69 -1.01
CA SER A 369 32.40 12.60 -0.13
C SER A 369 32.11 11.22 -0.76
N ARG A 370 32.67 10.15 -0.18
CA ARG A 370 32.30 8.76 -0.52
C ARG A 370 30.81 8.51 -0.30
N PHE A 371 30.26 9.05 0.79
CA PHE A 371 28.83 8.96 1.09
C PHE A 371 27.96 9.54 -0.04
N ASP A 372 28.31 10.73 -0.54
CA ASP A 372 27.55 11.38 -1.63
C ASP A 372 27.60 10.56 -2.94
N ALA A 373 28.73 9.92 -3.22
CA ALA A 373 28.86 9.06 -4.39
C ALA A 373 28.00 7.79 -4.28
N VAL A 374 27.97 7.16 -3.09
CA VAL A 374 27.12 6.00 -2.81
C VAL A 374 25.65 6.39 -2.86
N LEU A 375 25.27 7.50 -2.21
CA LEU A 375 23.91 8.00 -2.21
C LEU A 375 23.41 8.30 -3.63
N ALA A 376 24.24 8.90 -4.49
CA ALA A 376 23.85 9.17 -5.88
C ALA A 376 23.59 7.87 -6.66
N LYS A 377 24.40 6.83 -6.46
CA LYS A 377 24.22 5.52 -7.10
C LYS A 377 22.98 4.79 -6.56
N LEU A 378 22.79 4.78 -5.24
CA LEU A 378 21.62 4.18 -4.61
C LEU A 378 20.34 4.92 -4.99
N THR A 379 20.34 6.24 -5.02
CA THR A 379 19.18 7.04 -5.47
C THR A 379 18.82 6.69 -6.92
N ALA A 380 19.80 6.56 -7.82
CA ALA A 380 19.54 6.14 -9.19
C ALA A 380 19.04 4.70 -9.28
N GLY A 381 19.71 3.76 -8.62
CA GLY A 381 19.44 2.33 -8.71
C GLY A 381 18.19 1.88 -7.96
N VAL A 382 18.00 2.33 -6.72
CA VAL A 382 16.82 1.99 -5.89
C VAL A 382 15.58 2.65 -6.46
N CYS A 383 15.59 3.98 -6.68
CA CYS A 383 14.38 4.69 -7.08
C CYS A 383 13.99 4.42 -8.55
N ALA A 384 14.92 4.54 -9.50
CA ALA A 384 14.59 4.26 -10.91
C ALA A 384 14.60 2.76 -11.24
N GLY A 385 15.31 1.93 -10.46
CA GLY A 385 15.21 0.47 -10.60
C GLY A 385 13.88 -0.07 -10.10
N LEU A 386 13.29 0.54 -9.05
CA LEU A 386 11.98 0.13 -8.54
C LEU A 386 10.87 0.35 -9.58
N THR A 387 10.95 1.42 -10.37
CA THR A 387 9.98 1.66 -11.45
C THR A 387 10.08 0.61 -12.57
N VAL A 388 11.29 0.13 -12.86
CA VAL A 388 11.51 -1.00 -13.78
C VAL A 388 10.99 -2.30 -13.17
N ALA A 389 11.23 -2.54 -11.89
CA ALA A 389 10.75 -3.72 -11.19
C ALA A 389 9.21 -3.82 -11.23
N VAL A 390 8.52 -2.70 -10.99
CA VAL A 390 7.05 -2.63 -11.15
C VAL A 390 6.65 -2.94 -12.59
N ALA A 391 7.29 -2.34 -13.60
CA ALA A 391 6.98 -2.66 -15.00
C ALA A 391 7.16 -4.16 -15.30
N VAL A 392 8.23 -4.77 -14.79
CA VAL A 392 8.50 -6.20 -14.93
C VAL A 392 7.47 -7.05 -14.21
N LEU A 393 7.00 -6.66 -13.01
CA LEU A 393 5.95 -7.39 -12.30
C LEU A 393 4.64 -7.44 -13.10
N PHE A 394 4.19 -6.30 -13.64
CA PHE A 394 2.98 -6.25 -14.46
C PHE A 394 3.15 -7.06 -15.76
N ILE A 395 4.33 -7.03 -16.39
CA ILE A 395 4.62 -7.87 -17.56
C ILE A 395 4.66 -9.36 -17.18
N ALA A 396 5.30 -9.71 -16.07
CA ALA A 396 5.40 -11.08 -15.58
C ALA A 396 4.02 -11.66 -15.27
N ASN A 397 3.14 -10.89 -14.63
CA ASN A 397 1.76 -11.30 -14.37
C ASN A 397 1.01 -11.71 -15.64
N GLN A 398 1.29 -11.07 -16.78
CA GLN A 398 0.67 -11.40 -18.07
C GLN A 398 1.33 -12.60 -18.78
N LEU A 399 2.64 -12.79 -18.60
CA LEU A 399 3.42 -13.78 -19.34
C LEU A 399 3.63 -15.10 -18.59
N VAL A 400 3.58 -15.10 -17.25
CA VAL A 400 3.66 -16.32 -16.44
C VAL A 400 2.38 -17.13 -16.66
N PRO A 401 2.48 -18.43 -17.02
CA PRO A 401 1.31 -19.28 -17.23
C PRO A 401 0.44 -19.37 -15.96
N ALA A 402 -0.89 -19.34 -16.13
CA ALA A 402 -1.83 -19.36 -15.01
C ALA A 402 -1.86 -20.71 -14.27
N GLU A 403 -1.43 -21.78 -14.94
CA GLU A 403 -1.39 -23.15 -14.42
C GLU A 403 -0.06 -23.46 -13.71
N LEU A 404 0.89 -22.53 -13.72
CA LEU A 404 2.18 -22.73 -13.08
C LEU A 404 2.01 -22.75 -11.56
N ALA A 405 2.47 -23.83 -10.92
CA ALA A 405 2.48 -23.92 -9.47
C ALA A 405 3.38 -22.84 -8.86
N ASP A 406 2.96 -22.25 -7.73
CA ASP A 406 3.68 -21.18 -7.04
C ASP A 406 3.89 -19.95 -7.96
N ARG A 407 2.88 -19.64 -8.78
CA ARG A 407 2.89 -18.50 -9.72
C ARG A 407 3.30 -17.18 -9.04
N PRO A 408 2.75 -16.81 -7.87
CA PRO A 408 3.19 -15.63 -7.12
C PRO A 408 4.72 -15.55 -6.96
N ARG A 409 5.38 -16.63 -6.56
CA ARG A 409 6.83 -16.65 -6.38
C ARG A 409 7.60 -16.32 -7.65
N TRP A 410 7.14 -16.76 -8.82
CA TRP A 410 7.78 -16.42 -10.09
C TRP A 410 7.64 -14.93 -10.43
N GLU A 411 6.47 -14.36 -10.19
CA GLU A 411 6.19 -12.94 -10.37
C GLU A 411 7.06 -12.09 -9.40
N HIS A 412 7.12 -12.47 -8.12
CA HIS A 412 7.96 -11.81 -7.11
C HIS A 412 9.44 -11.94 -7.45
N THR A 413 9.88 -13.11 -7.91
CA THR A 413 11.28 -13.34 -8.32
C THR A 413 11.65 -12.43 -9.50
N ALA A 414 10.79 -12.31 -10.50
CA ALA A 414 11.01 -11.41 -11.64
C ALA A 414 11.14 -9.95 -11.17
N PHE A 415 10.27 -9.51 -10.26
CA PHE A 415 10.35 -8.20 -9.63
C PHE A 415 11.68 -7.98 -8.91
N PHE A 416 12.07 -8.87 -7.99
CA PHE A 416 13.29 -8.71 -7.19
C PHE A 416 14.56 -8.80 -8.03
N VAL A 417 14.60 -9.67 -9.05
CA VAL A 417 15.72 -9.74 -9.99
C VAL A 417 15.84 -8.44 -10.78
N ALA A 418 14.74 -7.92 -11.33
CA ALA A 418 14.75 -6.65 -12.04
C ALA A 418 15.22 -5.49 -11.15
N TRP A 419 14.77 -5.46 -9.88
CA TRP A 419 15.18 -4.43 -8.95
C TRP A 419 16.66 -4.55 -8.56
N ALA A 420 17.13 -5.77 -8.27
CA ALA A 420 18.53 -6.05 -7.96
C ALA A 420 19.46 -5.69 -9.11
N LEU A 421 19.06 -5.97 -10.37
CA LEU A 421 19.78 -5.54 -11.57
C LEU A 421 19.78 -4.01 -11.70
N GLY A 422 18.64 -3.36 -11.42
CA GLY A 422 18.53 -1.90 -11.37
C GLY A 422 19.50 -1.27 -10.37
N VAL A 423 19.59 -1.83 -9.16
CA VAL A 423 20.53 -1.37 -8.11
C VAL A 423 21.97 -1.69 -8.48
N GLY A 424 22.27 -2.93 -8.88
CA GLY A 424 23.60 -3.40 -9.22
C GLY A 424 24.21 -2.66 -10.41
N GLY A 425 23.42 -2.40 -11.45
CA GLY A 425 23.86 -1.69 -12.64
C GLY A 425 24.31 -0.25 -12.37
N ALA A 426 23.84 0.39 -11.29
CA ALA A 426 24.31 1.71 -10.87
C ALA A 426 25.80 1.74 -10.48
N TRP A 427 26.40 0.57 -10.24
CA TRP A 427 27.80 0.40 -9.82
C TRP A 427 28.76 0.09 -10.97
N VAL A 428 28.27 -0.28 -12.15
CA VAL A 428 29.06 -0.71 -13.33
C VAL A 428 29.78 0.46 -14.03
N GLY A 429 29.60 1.69 -13.53
CA GLY A 429 30.28 2.90 -14.02
C GLY A 429 29.34 3.85 -14.76
N GLY A 430 29.82 5.07 -15.02
CA GLY A 430 29.03 6.13 -15.67
C GLY A 430 28.32 7.08 -14.70
N SER A 431 27.57 8.03 -15.27
CA SER A 431 26.84 9.04 -14.52
C SER A 431 25.54 8.46 -13.94
N PRO A 432 25.30 8.53 -12.61
CA PRO A 432 24.05 8.05 -12.02
C PRO A 432 22.80 8.66 -12.65
N GLY A 433 22.85 9.93 -13.08
CA GLY A 433 21.73 10.57 -13.77
C GLY A 433 21.47 9.99 -15.17
N VAL A 434 22.52 9.61 -15.91
CA VAL A 434 22.35 8.96 -17.24
C VAL A 434 21.76 7.57 -17.06
N TYR A 435 22.24 6.84 -16.05
CA TYR A 435 21.74 5.51 -15.71
C TYR A 435 20.27 5.55 -15.28
N ALA A 436 19.91 6.44 -14.35
CA ALA A 436 18.52 6.65 -13.93
C ALA A 436 17.61 6.99 -15.12
N ARG A 437 18.05 7.88 -16.02
CA ARG A 437 17.30 8.21 -17.25
C ARG A 437 17.01 6.98 -18.11
N ARG A 438 17.98 6.07 -18.28
CA ARG A 438 17.79 4.83 -19.06
C ARG A 438 16.76 3.91 -18.40
N LEU A 439 16.84 3.74 -17.07
CA LEU A 439 15.87 2.94 -16.33
C LEU A 439 14.46 3.53 -16.40
N LEU A 440 14.32 4.86 -16.30
CA LEU A 440 13.02 5.53 -16.43
C LEU A 440 12.41 5.36 -17.83
N ILE A 441 13.23 5.41 -18.89
CA ILE A 441 12.76 5.12 -20.26
C ILE A 441 12.32 3.66 -20.38
N LEU A 442 13.10 2.73 -19.82
CA LEU A 442 12.77 1.31 -19.84
C LEU A 442 11.45 1.03 -19.09
N ALA A 443 11.30 1.57 -17.88
CA ALA A 443 10.09 1.46 -17.09
C ALA A 443 8.88 2.08 -17.80
N SER A 444 9.05 3.26 -18.40
CA SER A 444 8.00 3.93 -19.19
C SER A 444 7.55 3.08 -20.37
N ALA A 445 8.49 2.56 -21.16
CA ALA A 445 8.18 1.69 -22.30
C ALA A 445 7.48 0.39 -21.85
N GLY A 446 7.97 -0.24 -20.77
CA GLY A 446 7.36 -1.44 -20.21
C GLY A 446 5.93 -1.22 -19.74
N LEU A 447 5.70 -0.21 -18.88
CA LEU A 447 4.35 0.11 -18.38
C LEU A 447 3.38 0.50 -19.50
N PHE A 448 3.85 1.24 -20.51
CA PHE A 448 3.02 1.58 -21.66
C PHE A 448 2.67 0.36 -22.51
N ALA A 449 3.55 -0.64 -22.60
CA ALA A 449 3.31 -1.87 -23.34
C ALA A 449 2.33 -2.82 -22.64
N VAL A 450 2.21 -2.77 -21.31
CA VAL A 450 1.39 -3.69 -20.51
C VAL A 450 -0.06 -3.82 -20.99
N PRO A 451 -0.84 -2.73 -21.20
CA PRO A 451 -2.21 -2.84 -21.71
C PRO A 451 -2.30 -3.51 -23.09
N PHE A 452 -1.29 -3.34 -23.94
CA PHE A 452 -1.25 -3.97 -25.26
C PHE A 452 -0.88 -5.46 -25.18
N ILE A 453 0.02 -5.84 -24.26
CA ILE A 453 0.34 -7.24 -23.99
C ILE A 453 -0.93 -7.96 -23.53
N ASP A 454 -1.66 -7.39 -22.57
CA ASP A 454 -2.94 -7.95 -22.11
C ASP A 454 -3.97 -8.02 -23.24
N ALA A 455 -4.11 -6.94 -24.03
CA ALA A 455 -5.04 -6.88 -25.15
C ALA A 455 -4.81 -8.00 -26.18
N VAL A 456 -3.54 -8.24 -26.56
CA VAL A 456 -3.17 -9.34 -27.46
C VAL A 456 -3.47 -10.70 -26.83
N ARG A 457 -3.09 -10.90 -25.57
CA ARG A 457 -3.30 -12.16 -24.84
C ARG A 457 -4.79 -12.51 -24.68
N MET A 458 -5.61 -11.51 -24.41
CA MET A 458 -7.05 -11.65 -24.16
C MET A 458 -7.90 -11.46 -25.41
N GLN A 459 -7.28 -11.28 -26.59
CA GLN A 459 -7.95 -11.05 -27.87
C GLN A 459 -9.01 -9.92 -27.79
N ARG A 460 -8.68 -8.84 -27.09
CA ARG A 460 -9.54 -7.68 -26.87
C ARG A 460 -8.86 -6.39 -27.32
N LEU A 461 -9.62 -5.30 -27.38
CA LEU A 461 -9.03 -3.97 -27.55
C LEU A 461 -8.47 -3.47 -26.20
N PRO A 462 -7.32 -2.76 -26.19
CA PRO A 462 -6.83 -2.09 -24.99
C PRO A 462 -7.83 -1.00 -24.56
N PHE A 463 -7.98 -0.75 -23.26
CA PHE A 463 -8.91 0.25 -22.71
C PHE A 463 -10.41 -0.03 -22.96
N ALA A 464 -10.77 -1.22 -23.44
CA ALA A 464 -12.14 -1.62 -23.73
C ALA A 464 -12.46 -3.02 -23.17
N SER A 465 -12.10 -3.25 -21.91
CA SER A 465 -12.31 -4.54 -21.21
C SER A 465 -13.73 -4.76 -20.70
N GLY A 466 -14.55 -3.70 -20.63
CA GLY A 466 -15.88 -3.73 -19.99
C GLY A 466 -15.85 -3.66 -18.46
N SER A 467 -14.67 -3.72 -17.83
CA SER A 467 -14.47 -3.53 -16.39
C SER A 467 -13.87 -2.15 -16.12
N ALA A 468 -14.52 -1.37 -15.25
CA ALA A 468 -14.04 -0.06 -14.84
C ALA A 468 -12.69 -0.15 -14.11
N PHE A 469 -12.48 -1.21 -13.31
CA PHE A 469 -11.22 -1.45 -12.61
C PHE A 469 -10.08 -1.75 -13.57
N VAL A 470 -10.29 -2.63 -14.55
CA VAL A 470 -9.28 -2.93 -15.57
C VAL A 470 -8.93 -1.68 -16.37
N LEU A 471 -9.92 -0.88 -16.78
CA LEU A 471 -9.69 0.40 -17.45
C LEU A 471 -8.88 1.35 -16.58
N ALA A 472 -9.24 1.48 -15.30
CA ALA A 472 -8.53 2.34 -14.35
C ALA A 472 -7.07 1.90 -14.16
N THR A 473 -6.81 0.59 -14.06
CA THR A 473 -5.44 0.06 -14.01
C THR A 473 -4.66 0.41 -15.28
N GLU A 474 -5.22 0.15 -16.46
CA GLU A 474 -4.55 0.46 -17.73
C GLU A 474 -4.24 1.97 -17.87
N VAL A 475 -5.19 2.84 -17.54
CA VAL A 475 -5.00 4.29 -17.53
C VAL A 475 -3.94 4.71 -16.51
N GLY A 476 -3.97 4.14 -15.30
CA GLY A 476 -2.99 4.41 -14.25
C GLY A 476 -1.56 4.03 -14.65
N LEU A 477 -1.39 2.87 -15.30
CA LEU A 477 -0.10 2.42 -15.83
C LEU A 477 0.41 3.35 -16.95
N CYS A 478 -0.45 3.74 -17.88
CA CYS A 478 -0.10 4.69 -18.94
C CYS A 478 0.23 6.09 -18.37
N LEU A 479 -0.52 6.55 -17.38
CA LEU A 479 -0.24 7.82 -16.70
C LEU A 479 1.14 7.78 -16.03
N LEU A 480 1.44 6.71 -15.28
CA LEU A 480 2.76 6.54 -14.70
C LEU A 480 3.85 6.48 -15.77
N ALA A 481 3.62 5.75 -16.87
CA ALA A 481 4.55 5.70 -17.99
C ALA A 481 4.87 7.09 -18.56
N VAL A 482 3.86 7.95 -18.72
CA VAL A 482 4.03 9.35 -19.17
C VAL A 482 4.82 10.17 -18.15
N LEU A 483 4.53 10.04 -16.86
CA LEU A 483 5.25 10.72 -15.79
C LEU A 483 6.74 10.32 -15.77
N LEU A 484 7.04 9.04 -15.93
CA LEU A 484 8.42 8.53 -16.00
C LEU A 484 9.15 9.00 -17.25
N ALA A 485 8.48 9.06 -18.42
CA ALA A 485 9.02 9.65 -19.63
C ALA A 485 9.33 11.14 -19.45
N GLY A 486 8.42 11.88 -18.80
CA GLY A 486 8.60 13.28 -18.44
C GLY A 486 9.83 13.49 -17.54
N ALA A 487 9.99 12.64 -16.51
CA ALA A 487 11.16 12.66 -15.62
C ALA A 487 12.46 12.34 -16.39
N ALA A 488 12.45 11.35 -17.27
CA ALA A 488 13.59 11.02 -18.12
C ALA A 488 13.98 12.18 -19.06
N HIS A 489 13.00 12.89 -19.61
CA HIS A 489 13.21 14.07 -20.44
C HIS A 489 13.76 15.25 -19.63
N ALA A 490 13.23 15.49 -18.43
CA ALA A 490 13.75 16.52 -17.52
C ALA A 490 15.21 16.28 -17.18
N ILE A 491 15.59 15.03 -16.86
CA ILE A 491 17.00 14.66 -16.61
C ILE A 491 17.88 14.95 -17.83
N SER A 492 17.41 14.64 -19.04
CA SER A 492 18.12 14.92 -20.30
C SER A 492 18.39 16.42 -20.48
N ARG A 493 17.39 17.27 -20.25
CA ARG A 493 17.53 18.73 -20.33
C ARG A 493 18.54 19.25 -19.31
N LEU A 494 18.45 18.78 -18.08
CA LEU A 494 19.39 19.18 -17.03
C LEU A 494 20.82 18.80 -17.36
N GLN A 495 21.04 17.61 -17.95
CA GLN A 495 22.37 17.17 -18.39
C GLN A 495 22.97 18.07 -19.47
N LYS A 496 22.16 18.52 -20.45
CA LYS A 496 22.60 19.43 -21.51
C LYS A 496 22.99 20.82 -21.00
N GLN A 497 22.42 21.27 -19.89
CA GLN A 497 22.71 22.57 -19.27
C GLN A 497 23.96 22.58 -18.35
N ALA A 498 24.74 21.49 -18.28
CA ALA A 498 26.00 21.51 -17.53
C ALA A 498 27.00 22.46 -18.20
N PRO A 499 27.63 23.42 -17.48
CA PRO A 499 28.60 24.32 -18.09
C PRO A 499 29.82 23.54 -18.60
N THR A 500 30.28 23.90 -19.79
CA THR A 500 31.57 23.52 -20.37
C THR A 500 32.68 23.85 -19.34
N PRO A 501 33.65 22.96 -19.07
CA PRO A 501 34.75 23.30 -18.18
C PRO A 501 35.44 24.56 -18.70
N MET A 502 35.66 25.56 -17.84
CA MET A 502 36.53 26.67 -18.19
C MET A 502 37.92 26.11 -18.58
N PRO A 503 38.57 26.67 -19.62
CA PRO A 503 39.94 26.28 -19.95
C PRO A 503 40.81 26.43 -18.70
N ALA A 504 41.64 25.42 -18.44
CA ALA A 504 42.60 25.48 -17.34
C ALA A 504 43.40 26.79 -17.46
N ALA A 505 43.47 27.55 -16.38
CA ALA A 505 44.33 28.72 -16.33
C ALA A 505 45.74 28.28 -16.70
N VAL A 506 46.27 28.85 -17.77
CA VAL A 506 47.65 28.63 -18.21
C VAL A 506 48.54 29.08 -17.04
N PRO A 507 49.45 28.22 -16.53
CA PRO A 507 50.38 28.65 -15.50
C PRO A 507 51.26 29.77 -16.07
N ALA A 508 51.31 30.89 -15.35
CA ALA A 508 52.17 32.03 -15.65
C ALA A 508 53.62 31.75 -15.21
#